data_AF-A0A3B9MR99-F1
#
_entry.id   AF-A0A3B9MR99-F1
#
_cell.length_a   1.000
_cell.length_b   1.000
_cell.length_c   1.000
_cell.angle_alpha   90.00
_cell.angle_beta   90.00
_cell.angle_gamma   90.00
#
_symmetry.space_group_name_H-M   'P 1'
#
loop_
_entity.id
_entity.type
_entity.pdbx_description
1 polymer ?
#
loop_
_entity_poly.entity_id
_entity_poly.type
_entity_poly.pdbx_seq_one_letter_code
_entity_poly.pdbx_strand_id
1 'polypeptide(L)'
;MAASRIDIFKQMLVSDPINSSILFGLAKEYEKAGQTQEMIETLERYLAISDDEGNAFGMLARAYEKANQREKARETYQRGITAAVAHGHPSMAEEYRLTLESES
;
A
#
# COMPACT_ATOMS: atom_id res chain seq x y z
N MET A 1 10.09 -6.55 28.00
CA MET A 1 9.15 -5.83 27.10
C MET A 1 8.81 -6.78 25.97
N ALA A 2 7.54 -6.91 25.58
CA ALA A 2 7.19 -7.70 24.40
C ALA A 2 7.62 -6.93 23.13
N ALA A 3 8.19 -7.63 22.16
CA ALA A 3 8.51 -7.03 20.86
C ALA A 3 7.22 -6.56 20.18
N SER A 4 7.26 -5.40 19.51
CA SER A 4 6.10 -4.92 18.77
C SER A 4 5.80 -5.84 17.58
N ARG A 5 4.57 -5.78 17.04
CA ARG A 5 4.25 -6.54 15.82
C ARG A 5 5.16 -6.16 14.66
N ILE A 6 5.53 -4.89 14.57
CA ILE A 6 6.49 -4.36 13.59
C ILE A 6 7.85 -5.06 13.75
N ASP A 7 8.39 -5.15 14.96
CA ASP A 7 9.69 -5.80 15.20
C ASP A 7 9.66 -7.28 14.82
N ILE A 8 8.57 -7.97 15.15
CA ILE A 8 8.37 -9.38 14.79
C ILE A 8 8.38 -9.55 13.26
N PHE A 9 7.61 -8.75 12.53
CA PHE A 9 7.58 -8.82 11.07
C PHE A 9 8.90 -8.44 10.42
N LYS A 10 9.62 -7.42 10.94
CA LYS A 10 10.96 -7.09 10.45
C LYS A 10 11.92 -8.26 10.63
N GLN A 11 11.88 -8.96 11.77
CA GLN A 11 12.70 -10.16 12.00
C GLN A 11 12.34 -11.30 11.03
N MET A 12 11.06 -11.53 10.76
CA MET A 12 10.63 -12.54 9.77
C MET A 12 11.17 -12.22 8.37
N LEU A 13 11.13 -10.95 7.96
CA LEU A 13 11.65 -10.50 6.68
C LEU A 13 13.18 -10.56 6.56
N VAL A 14 13.93 -10.72 7.65
CA VAL A 14 15.36 -11.03 7.58
C VAL A 14 15.58 -12.43 7.01
N SER A 15 14.71 -13.38 7.36
CA SER A 15 14.81 -14.77 6.89
C SER A 15 14.13 -14.98 5.54
N ASP A 16 13.06 -14.24 5.25
CA ASP A 16 12.32 -14.29 3.98
C ASP A 16 11.96 -12.87 3.50
N PRO A 17 12.90 -12.18 2.80
CA PRO A 17 12.75 -10.76 2.45
C PRO A 17 11.65 -10.43 1.43
N ILE A 18 11.15 -11.43 0.71
CA ILE A 18 10.15 -11.30 -0.35
C ILE A 18 8.80 -11.92 0.04
N ASN A 19 8.59 -12.18 1.34
CA ASN A 19 7.32 -12.68 1.81
C ASN A 19 6.23 -11.61 1.69
N SER A 20 5.43 -11.67 0.63
CA SER A 20 4.38 -10.67 0.35
C SER A 20 3.36 -10.55 1.48
N SER A 21 2.99 -11.67 2.11
CA SER A 21 2.03 -11.67 3.23
C SER A 21 2.57 -10.92 4.45
N ILE A 22 3.85 -11.10 4.77
CA ILE A 22 4.50 -10.37 5.87
C ILE A 22 4.73 -8.90 5.50
N LEU A 23 5.10 -8.59 4.26
CA LEU A 23 5.23 -7.21 3.78
C LEU A 23 3.90 -6.45 3.90
N PHE A 24 2.81 -7.04 3.44
CA PHE A 24 1.48 -6.43 3.56
C PHE A 24 1.03 -6.28 5.02
N GLY A 25 1.30 -7.29 5.85
CA GLY A 25 1.07 -7.22 7.29
C GLY A 25 1.86 -6.09 7.94
N LEU A 26 3.14 -5.93 7.60
CA LEU A 26 4.01 -4.87 8.11
C LEU A 26 3.52 -3.48 7.67
N ALA A 27 3.10 -3.32 6.42
CA ALA A 27 2.52 -2.06 5.95
C ALA A 27 1.28 -1.64 6.76
N LYS A 28 0.39 -2.58 7.10
CA LYS A 28 -0.78 -2.31 7.97
C LYS A 28 -0.39 -1.89 9.38
N GLU A 29 0.68 -2.46 9.93
CA GLU A 29 1.16 -2.04 11.25
C GLU A 29 1.82 -0.65 11.20
N TYR A 30 2.55 -0.33 10.13
CA TYR A 30 3.06 1.03 9.91
C TYR A 30 1.94 2.06 9.73
N GLU A 31 0.85 1.70 9.03
CA GLU A 31 -0.33 2.55 8.91
C GLU A 31 -0.93 2.88 10.29
N LYS A 32 -1.12 1.87 11.15
CA LYS A 32 -1.61 2.06 12.53
C LYS A 32 -0.68 2.91 13.39
N ALA A 33 0.63 2.76 13.18
CA ALA A 33 1.65 3.50 13.92
C ALA A 33 1.87 4.94 13.38
N GLY A 34 1.24 5.31 12.26
CA GLY A 34 1.45 6.61 11.61
C GLY A 34 2.83 6.75 10.95
N GLN A 35 3.53 5.63 10.72
CA GLN A 35 4.86 5.58 10.12
C GLN A 35 4.74 5.58 8.59
N THR A 36 4.37 6.75 8.06
CA THR A 36 4.00 6.92 6.64
C THR A 36 5.14 6.55 5.69
N GLN A 37 6.39 6.93 6.00
CA GLN A 37 7.52 6.69 5.10
C GLN A 37 7.87 5.20 5.01
N GLU A 38 7.91 4.51 6.16
CA GLU A 38 8.17 3.08 6.21
C GLU A 38 7.02 2.26 5.58
N MET A 39 5.77 2.73 5.71
CA MET A 39 4.62 2.16 5.03
C MET A 39 4.79 2.24 3.50
N ILE A 40 5.19 3.40 2.96
CA ILE A 40 5.44 3.61 1.53
C ILE A 40 6.48 2.59 1.03
N GLU A 41 7.66 2.57 1.65
CA GLU A 41 8.75 1.67 1.24
C GLU A 41 8.35 0.20 1.29
N THR A 42 7.55 -0.18 2.29
CA THR A 42 7.07 -1.56 2.44
C THR A 42 6.06 -1.93 1.36
N LEU A 43 5.12 -1.04 1.04
CA LEU A 43 4.11 -1.27 0.00
C LEU A 43 4.73 -1.27 -1.41
N GLU A 44 5.73 -0.44 -1.67
CA GLU A 44 6.48 -0.48 -2.94
C GLU A 44 7.17 -1.82 -3.13
N ARG A 45 7.83 -2.35 -2.09
CA ARG A 45 8.42 -3.69 -2.12
C ARG A 45 7.38 -4.77 -2.34
N TYR A 46 6.23 -4.68 -1.68
CA TYR A 46 5.12 -5.62 -1.85
C TYR A 46 4.59 -5.62 -3.29
N LEU A 47 4.32 -4.43 -3.85
CA LEU A 47 3.79 -4.25 -5.21
C LEU A 47 4.81 -4.61 -6.30
N ALA A 48 6.10 -4.63 -5.99
CA ALA A 48 7.14 -5.09 -6.92
C ALA A 48 7.12 -6.61 -7.15
N ILE A 49 6.48 -7.39 -6.26
CA ILE A 49 6.52 -8.85 -6.29
C ILE A 49 5.15 -9.53 -6.25
N SER A 50 4.08 -8.77 -6.02
CA SER A 50 2.72 -9.30 -5.82
C SER A 50 1.79 -8.84 -6.93
N ASP A 51 0.94 -9.74 -7.42
CA ASP A 51 -0.18 -9.41 -8.29
C ASP A 51 -1.36 -8.92 -7.43
N ASP A 52 -1.28 -7.66 -6.98
CA ASP A 52 -2.28 -7.07 -6.10
C ASP A 52 -3.51 -6.59 -6.88
N GLU A 53 -4.69 -6.85 -6.32
CA GLU A 53 -5.98 -6.60 -6.96
C GLU A 53 -6.46 -5.13 -6.83
N GLY A 54 -5.65 -4.23 -6.27
CA GLY A 54 -5.95 -2.80 -6.15
C GLY A 54 -5.81 -2.27 -4.72
N ASN A 55 -5.98 -3.11 -3.72
CA ASN A 55 -6.00 -2.72 -2.30
C ASN A 55 -4.69 -2.06 -1.85
N ALA A 56 -3.54 -2.64 -2.20
CA ALA A 56 -2.25 -2.10 -1.81
C ALA A 56 -1.93 -0.80 -2.56
N PHE A 57 -2.43 -0.63 -3.79
CA PHE A 57 -2.34 0.63 -4.51
C PHE A 57 -3.11 1.75 -3.79
N GLY A 58 -4.35 1.49 -3.36
CA GLY A 58 -5.11 2.48 -2.58
C GLY A 58 -4.44 2.84 -1.25
N MET A 59 -3.87 1.85 -0.55
CA MET A 59 -3.08 2.09 0.67
C MET A 59 -1.85 2.96 0.40
N LEU A 60 -1.10 2.66 -0.66
CA LEU A 60 0.11 3.41 -1.02
C LEU A 60 -0.22 4.82 -1.47
N ALA A 61 -1.30 5.01 -2.23
CA ALA A 61 -1.74 6.32 -2.68
C ALA A 61 -2.10 7.24 -1.49
N ARG A 62 -2.88 6.74 -0.53
CA ARG A 62 -3.17 7.47 0.73
C ARG A 62 -1.92 7.75 1.56
N ALA A 63 -0.95 6.85 1.57
CA ALA A 63 0.33 7.09 2.24
C ALA A 63 1.09 8.23 1.55
N TYR A 64 1.07 8.28 0.21
CA TYR A 64 1.64 9.39 -0.56
C TYR A 64 0.93 10.73 -0.33
N GLU A 65 -0.40 10.75 -0.22
CA GLU A 65 -1.15 11.97 0.18
C GLU A 65 -0.70 12.48 1.54
N LYS A 66 -0.63 11.59 2.56
CA LYS A 66 -0.15 11.93 3.91
C LYS A 66 1.28 12.47 3.90
N ALA A 67 2.12 12.03 2.97
CA ALA A 67 3.47 12.52 2.77
C ALA A 67 3.55 13.79 1.90
N ASN A 68 2.42 14.40 1.52
CA ASN A 68 2.30 15.53 0.58
C ASN A 68 2.87 15.25 -0.82
N GLN A 69 2.98 13.97 -1.22
CA GLN A 69 3.45 13.54 -2.53
C GLN A 69 2.28 13.31 -3.50
N ARG A 70 1.51 14.38 -3.76
CA ARG A 70 0.22 14.31 -4.50
C ARG A 70 0.32 13.66 -5.88
N GLU A 71 1.35 14.01 -6.66
CA GLU A 71 1.52 13.44 -8.00
C GLU A 71 1.73 11.92 -7.96
N LYS A 72 2.51 11.42 -7.00
CA LYS A 72 2.69 9.97 -6.80
C LYS A 72 1.41 9.30 -6.31
N ALA A 73 0.64 9.96 -5.45
CA ALA A 73 -0.66 9.44 -5.01
C ALA A 73 -1.59 9.26 -6.22
N ARG A 74 -1.69 10.28 -7.08
CA ARG A 74 -2.51 10.23 -8.30
C ARG A 74 -2.10 9.11 -9.24
N GLU A 75 -0.81 8.99 -9.54
CA GLU A 75 -0.27 7.89 -10.36
C GLU A 75 -0.59 6.52 -9.74
N THR A 76 -0.47 6.41 -8.41
CA THR A 76 -0.71 5.16 -7.70
C THR A 76 -2.19 4.76 -7.73
N TYR A 77 -3.12 5.70 -7.55
CA TYR A 77 -4.56 5.41 -7.75
C TYR A 77 -4.85 4.99 -9.18
N GLN A 78 -4.25 5.63 -10.19
CA GLN A 78 -4.47 5.25 -11.58
C GLN A 78 -4.03 3.80 -11.85
N ARG A 79 -2.90 3.38 -11.27
CA ARG A 79 -2.45 1.97 -11.32
C ARG A 79 -3.39 1.05 -10.56
N GLY A 80 -3.88 1.47 -9.39
CA GLY A 80 -4.87 0.74 -8.60
C GLY A 80 -6.20 0.54 -9.35
N ILE A 81 -6.68 1.55 -10.08
CA ILE A 81 -7.86 1.47 -10.95
C ILE A 81 -7.64 0.40 -12.04
N THR A 82 -6.48 0.41 -12.70
CA THR A 82 -6.17 -0.58 -13.73
C THR A 82 -6.13 -1.99 -13.15
N ALA A 83 -5.49 -2.19 -11.99
CA ALA A 83 -5.44 -3.48 -11.30
C ALA A 83 -6.85 -3.95 -10.88
N ALA A 84 -7.64 -3.08 -10.24
CA ALA A 84 -8.99 -3.38 -9.81
C ALA A 84 -9.90 -3.78 -10.98
N VAL A 85 -9.85 -3.06 -12.11
CA VAL A 85 -10.62 -3.44 -13.31
C VAL A 85 -10.16 -4.78 -13.86
N ALA A 86 -8.85 -5.02 -13.96
CA ALA A 86 -8.30 -6.26 -14.48
C ALA A 86 -8.72 -7.49 -13.66
N HIS A 87 -8.85 -7.33 -12.34
CA HIS A 87 -9.26 -8.38 -11.40
C HIS A 87 -10.77 -8.43 -11.12
N GLY A 88 -11.58 -7.61 -11.80
CA GLY A 88 -13.04 -7.68 -11.70
C GLY A 88 -13.64 -6.95 -10.49
N HIS A 89 -12.97 -5.91 -9.99
CA HIS A 89 -13.39 -5.06 -8.87
C HIS A 89 -13.82 -3.65 -9.33
N PRO A 90 -14.88 -3.51 -10.14
CA PRO A 90 -15.28 -2.22 -10.70
C PRO A 90 -15.69 -1.19 -9.65
N SER A 91 -16.25 -1.62 -8.51
CA SER A 91 -16.62 -0.72 -7.42
C SER A 91 -15.39 -0.07 -6.77
N MET A 92 -14.29 -0.80 -6.62
CA MET A 92 -13.02 -0.25 -6.09
C MET A 92 -12.38 0.71 -7.10
N ALA A 93 -12.40 0.35 -8.38
CA ALA A 93 -11.95 1.23 -9.44
C ALA A 93 -12.73 2.55 -9.47
N GLU A 94 -14.05 2.49 -9.26
CA GLU A 94 -14.90 3.69 -9.20
C GLU A 94 -14.60 4.54 -7.97
N GLU A 95 -14.40 3.92 -6.80
CA GLU A 95 -14.00 4.64 -5.58
C GLU A 95 -12.74 5.47 -5.83
N TYR A 96 -11.71 4.88 -6.44
CA TYR A 96 -10.46 5.58 -6.73
C TYR A 96 -10.61 6.69 -7.78
N ARG A 97 -11.51 6.54 -8.77
CA ARG A 97 -11.81 7.62 -9.72
C ARG A 97 -12.44 8.81 -9.01
N LEU A 98 -13.42 8.56 -8.14
CA LEU A 98 -14.07 9.61 -7.36
C LEU A 98 -13.08 10.32 -6.44
N THR A 99 -12.15 9.60 -5.82
CA THR A 99 -11.07 10.21 -5.03
C THR A 99 -10.23 11.16 -5.89
N LEU A 100 -9.78 10.71 -7.08
CA LEU A 100 -8.98 11.55 -7.99
C LEU A 100 -9.72 12.82 -8.44
N GLU A 101 -11.01 12.71 -8.76
CA GLU A 101 -11.86 13.85 -9.15
C GLU A 101 -12.08 14.83 -7.99
N SER A 102 -12.13 14.34 -6.75
CA SER A 102 -12.28 15.21 -5.58
C SER A 102 -11.02 16.03 -5.24
N GLU A 103 -9.86 15.59 -5.72
CA GLU A 103 -8.56 16.24 -5.47
C GLU A 103 -8.06 17.11 -6.64
N SER A 104 -8.84 17.25 -7.72
CA SER A 104 -8.53 18.10 -8.89
C SER A 104 -9.07 19.51 -8.74
#